data_AF-A0A660XZ30-F1
#
_entry.id   AF-A0A660XZ30-F1
#
_cell.length_a   1.000
_cell.length_b   1.000
_cell.length_c   1.000
_cell.angle_alpha   90.00
_cell.angle_beta   90.00
_cell.angle_gamma   90.00
#
_symmetry.space_group_name_H-M   'P 1'
#
loop_
_entity.id
_entity.type
_entity.pdbx_description
1 polymer ?
#
loop_
_entity_poly.entity_id
_entity_poly.type
_entity_poly.pdbx_seq_one_letter_code
_entity_poly.pdbx_strand_id
1 'polypeptide(L)' 'MTITEKILAAHAEREEVRPGELIEARVDLVMCHDVTTPPAVAMLEERGMDRV' A
#
# COMPACT_ATOMS: atom_id res chain seq x y z
N MET A 1 0.84 -21.70 2.34
CA MET A 1 1.24 -20.29 2.39
C MET A 1 2.58 -20.11 3.12
N THR A 2 3.50 -19.40 2.50
CA THR A 2 4.74 -18.83 3.09
C THR A 2 4.41 -17.70 4.07
N ILE A 3 5.41 -17.15 4.76
CA ILE A 3 5.20 -15.99 5.65
C ILE A 3 4.71 -14.75 4.88
N THR A 4 5.27 -14.48 3.70
CA THR A 4 4.87 -13.35 2.85
C THR A 4 3.43 -13.48 2.41
N GLU A 5 3.02 -14.67 1.93
CA GLU A 5 1.63 -14.92 1.52
C GLU A 5 0.65 -14.74 2.69
N LYS A 6 1.00 -15.18 3.91
CA LYS A 6 0.15 -14.98 5.09
C LYS A 6 -0.03 -13.50 5.45
N ILE A 7 1.05 -12.71 5.39
CA ILE A 7 0.98 -11.26 5.67
C ILE A 7 0.11 -10.57 4.63
N LEU A 8 0.32 -10.87 3.34
CA LEU A 8 -0.47 -10.30 2.25
C LEU A 8 -1.96 -10.70 2.33
N ALA A 9 -2.26 -11.98 2.62
CA ALA A 9 -3.63 -12.45 2.81
C ALA A 9 -4.33 -11.73 3.97
N ALA A 10 -3.63 -11.54 5.09
CA ALA A 10 -4.16 -10.82 6.25
C ALA A 10 -4.48 -9.34 5.95
N HIS A 11 -3.65 -8.65 5.18
CA HIS A 11 -3.85 -7.24 4.82
C HIS A 11 -4.79 -7.03 3.63
N ALA A 12 -5.06 -8.07 2.85
CA ALA A 12 -6.03 -8.08 1.77
C ALA A 12 -7.42 -8.59 2.16
N GLU A 13 -7.62 -8.95 3.45
CA GLU A 13 -8.88 -9.53 3.96
C GLU A 13 -9.27 -10.83 3.25
N ARG A 14 -8.28 -11.72 3.03
CA ARG A 14 -8.45 -13.01 2.33
C ARG A 14 -7.96 -14.18 3.17
N GLU A 15 -8.54 -15.36 2.94
CA GLU A 15 -8.11 -16.60 3.61
C GLU A 15 -6.76 -17.13 3.08
N GLU A 16 -6.51 -16.98 1.76
CA GLU A 16 -5.25 -17.32 1.13
C GLU A 16 -4.95 -16.44 -0.09
N VAL A 17 -3.66 -16.37 -0.46
CA VAL A 17 -3.15 -15.74 -1.69
C VAL A 17 -2.05 -16.59 -2.31
N ARG A 18 -1.80 -16.42 -3.61
CA ARG A 18 -0.76 -17.17 -4.36
C ARG A 18 0.11 -16.24 -5.22
N PRO A 19 1.34 -16.64 -5.59
CA PRO A 19 2.20 -15.81 -6.44
C PRO A 19 1.56 -15.57 -7.81
N GLY A 20 1.65 -14.33 -8.30
CA GLY A 20 1.05 -13.90 -9.57
C GLY A 20 -0.39 -13.37 -9.45
N GLU A 21 -0.98 -13.42 -8.26
CA GLU A 21 -2.30 -12.88 -7.98
C GLU A 21 -2.26 -11.35 -7.75
N LEU A 22 -3.25 -10.63 -8.30
CA LEU A 22 -3.48 -9.23 -7.98
C LEU A 22 -4.38 -9.13 -6.75
N ILE A 23 -3.95 -8.36 -5.75
CA ILE A 23 -4.68 -8.15 -4.49
C ILE A 23 -4.69 -6.66 -4.14
N GLU A 24 -5.72 -6.23 -3.43
CA GLU A 24 -5.73 -4.94 -2.74
C GLU A 24 -5.38 -5.19 -1.27
N ALA A 25 -4.28 -4.61 -0.79
CA ALA A 25 -3.82 -4.78 0.58
C ALA A 25 -3.77 -3.43 1.30
N ARG A 26 -4.22 -3.41 2.56
CA ARG A 26 -4.09 -2.24 3.44
C ARG A 26 -2.62 -2.00 3.78
N VAL A 27 -2.20 -0.74 3.74
CA VAL A 27 -0.83 -0.32 4.08
C VAL A 27 -0.82 0.25 5.50
N ASP A 28 -0.01 -0.30 6.39
CA ASP A 28 0.06 0.16 7.79
C ASP A 28 0.95 1.40 7.97
N LEU A 29 1.97 1.55 7.13
CA LEU A 29 2.92 2.65 7.21
C LEU A 29 3.43 3.02 5.81
N VAL A 30 3.45 4.32 5.52
CA VAL A 30 4.11 4.88 4.35
C VAL A 30 5.27 5.74 4.84
N MET A 31 6.49 5.45 4.39
CA MET A 31 7.68 6.25 4.68
C MET A 31 8.03 7.07 3.45
N CYS A 32 8.13 8.38 3.63
CA CYS A 32 8.54 9.31 2.58
C CYS A 32 9.93 9.86 2.89
N HIS A 33 10.72 10.14 1.86
CA HIS A 33 12.05 10.74 1.98
C HIS A 33 12.15 12.05 1.18
N ASP A 34 13.16 12.85 1.48
CA ASP A 34 13.42 14.19 0.94
C ASP A 34 13.07 14.39 -0.56
N VAL A 35 13.57 13.54 -1.45
CA VAL A 35 13.40 13.70 -2.91
C VAL A 35 12.04 13.21 -3.42
N THR A 36 11.45 12.17 -2.81
CA THR A 36 10.19 11.58 -3.30
C THR A 36 8.95 12.14 -2.64
N THR A 37 9.08 12.77 -1.46
CA THR A 37 7.94 13.38 -0.76
C THR A 37 7.29 14.50 -1.58
N PRO A 38 8.05 15.49 -2.12
CA PRO A 38 7.43 16.62 -2.83
C PRO A 38 6.54 16.23 -4.01
N PRO A 39 6.95 15.36 -4.96
CA PRO A 39 6.08 14.96 -6.07
C PRO A 39 4.88 14.11 -5.60
N ALA A 40 5.01 13.31 -4.54
CA ALA A 40 3.90 12.54 -3.99
C ALA A 40 2.83 13.47 -3.39
N VAL A 41 3.25 14.48 -2.63
CA VAL A 41 2.34 15.48 -2.04
C VAL A 41 1.64 16.31 -3.13
N ALA A 42 2.37 16.77 -4.14
CA ALA A 42 1.77 17.51 -5.27
C ALA A 42 0.65 16.71 -5.96
N MET A 43 0.81 15.38 -6.08
CA MET A 43 -0.21 14.49 -6.64
C MET A 43 -1.44 14.35 -5.72
N LEU A 44 -1.24 14.33 -4.40
CA LEU A 44 -2.36 14.34 -3.44
C LEU A 44 -3.14 15.65 -3.51
N GLU A 45 -2.43 16.78 -3.60
CA GLU A 45 -3.03 18.12 -3.76
C GLU A 45 -3.82 18.25 -5.06
N GLU A 46 -3.28 17.78 -6.19
CA GLU A 46 -3.97 17.76 -7.49
C GLU A 46 -5.28 16.95 -7.43
N ARG A 47 -5.30 15.88 -6.62
CA ARG A 47 -6.50 15.07 -6.38
C ARG A 47 -7.43 15.64 -5.31
N GLY A 48 -7.13 16.81 -4.76
CA GLY A 48 -7.96 17.48 -3.74
C GLY A 48 -7.95 16.78 -2.38
N MET A 49 -6.89 16.03 -2.06
CA MET A 49 -6.76 15.35 -0.77
C MET A 49 -6.17 16.31 0.27
N ASP A 50 -6.94 16.60 1.33
CA ASP A 50 -6.59 17.54 2.41
C ASP A 50 -5.98 16.85 3.65
N ARG A 51 -5.96 15.51 3.64
CA ARG A 51 -5.39 14.67 4.70
C ARG A 51 -4.84 13.35 4.13
N VAL A 52 -3.90 12.76 4.88
CA VAL A 52 -3.45 11.37 4.70
C VAL A 52 -4.36 10.38 5.41
#